data_AF-A0A6B0XZR3-F1
#
_entry.id   AF-A0A6B0XZR3-F1
#
_cell.length_a   1.000
_cell.length_b   1.000
_cell.length_c   1.000
_cell.angle_alpha   90.00
_cell.angle_beta   90.00
_cell.angle_gamma   90.00
#
_symmetry.space_group_name_H-M   'P 1'
#
loop_
_entity.id
_entity.type
_entity.pdbx_description
1 polymer ?
#
loop_
_entity_poly.entity_id
_entity_poly.type
_entity_poly.pdbx_seq_one_letter_code
_entity_poly.pdbx_strand_id
1 'polypeptide(L)'
;MKFPESVVEAAIREEIAVAARDRPPSMSGWRPEVDSPVVICVILRVEAEVGIELPVGAVPPGGFDDVEACVQGILAQSRRIWREMQQQKGETVS
;
A
#
# COMPACT_ATOMS: atom_id res chain seq x y z
N MET A 1 16.93 -2.74 -11.93
CA MET A 1 16.67 -1.58 -11.05
C MET A 1 16.44 -2.06 -9.62
N LYS A 2 16.46 -1.20 -8.60
CA LYS A 2 16.13 -1.54 -7.20
C LYS A 2 14.71 -1.04 -6.88
N PHE A 3 13.95 -1.80 -6.09
CA PHE A 3 12.62 -1.38 -5.61
C PHE A 3 12.75 -0.14 -4.69
N PRO A 4 12.00 0.95 -4.93
CA PRO A 4 12.08 2.20 -4.17
C PRO A 4 11.30 2.12 -2.85
N GLU A 5 11.74 1.24 -1.96
CA GLU A 5 11.07 0.90 -0.70
C GLU A 5 10.72 2.11 0.17
N SER A 6 11.65 3.04 0.36
CA SER A 6 11.44 4.23 1.19
C SER A 6 10.38 5.18 0.63
N VAL A 7 10.22 5.25 -0.70
CA VAL A 7 9.20 6.08 -1.36
C VAL A 7 7.83 5.48 -1.12
N VAL A 8 7.70 4.17 -1.27
CA VAL A 8 6.45 3.44 -1.03
C VAL A 8 6.05 3.52 0.44
N GLU A 9 6.99 3.31 1.36
CA GLU A 9 6.71 3.43 2.80
C GLU A 9 6.25 4.84 3.18
N ALA A 10 6.95 5.87 2.69
CA ALA A 10 6.56 7.26 2.94
C ALA A 10 5.15 7.55 2.42
N ALA A 11 4.84 7.13 1.18
CA ALA A 11 3.52 7.30 0.59
C ALA A 11 2.40 6.63 1.42
N ILE A 12 2.63 5.42 1.92
CA ILE A 12 1.67 4.72 2.77
C ILE A 12 1.43 5.50 4.07
N ARG A 13 2.49 5.90 4.77
CA ARG A 13 2.40 6.59 6.06
C ARG A 13 1.78 7.98 5.93
N GLU A 14 2.12 8.71 4.87
CA GLU A 14 1.53 10.02 4.58
C GLU A 14 0.02 9.92 4.33
N GLU A 15 -0.41 8.96 3.51
CA GLU A 15 -1.83 8.80 3.17
C GLU A 15 -2.66 8.38 4.40
N ILE A 16 -2.13 7.51 5.26
CA ILE A 16 -2.78 7.17 6.54
C ILE A 16 -2.88 8.40 7.44
N ALA A 17 -1.82 9.21 7.52
CA ALA A 17 -1.82 10.43 8.33
C ALA A 17 -2.79 11.49 7.81
N VAL A 18 -2.98 11.61 6.49
CA VAL A 18 -4.01 12.47 5.88
C VAL A 18 -5.39 11.97 6.26
N ALA A 19 -5.67 10.68 6.06
CA ALA A 19 -6.97 10.10 6.40
C ALA A 19 -7.32 10.25 7.89
N ALA A 20 -6.34 10.20 8.78
CA ALA A 20 -6.53 10.42 10.22
C ALA A 20 -6.96 11.86 10.56
N ARG A 21 -6.59 12.86 9.74
CA ARG A 21 -6.99 14.27 9.95
C ARG A 21 -8.44 14.53 9.55
N ASP A 22 -8.92 13.82 8.54
CA ASP A 22 -10.25 14.02 7.97
C ASP A 22 -11.34 13.22 8.70
N ARG A 23 -10.95 12.39 9.68
CA ARG A 23 -11.87 11.53 10.42
C ARG A 23 -12.11 12.05 11.83
N PRO A 24 -13.31 11.81 12.39
CA PRO A 24 -13.47 11.87 13.83
C PRO A 24 -12.42 10.95 14.47
N PRO A 25 -11.84 11.32 15.62
CA PRO A 25 -10.93 10.44 16.33
C PRO A 25 -11.60 9.08 16.47
N SER A 26 -10.97 8.03 15.94
CA SER A 26 -11.45 6.68 16.20
C SER A 26 -11.48 6.51 17.72
N MET A 27 -12.60 6.03 18.25
CA MET A 27 -12.61 5.67 19.66
C MET A 27 -11.56 4.58 19.84
N SER A 28 -10.62 4.82 20.77
CA SER A 28 -9.55 3.88 21.07
C SER A 28 -10.13 2.47 21.24
N GLY A 29 -9.71 1.53 20.40
CA GLY A 29 -10.16 0.14 20.44
C GLY A 29 -11.10 -0.31 19.31
N TRP A 30 -11.52 0.58 18.41
CA TRP A 30 -12.21 0.16 17.18
C TRP A 30 -11.20 -0.42 16.19
N ARG A 31 -11.42 -1.66 15.77
CA ARG A 31 -10.67 -2.31 14.69
C ARG A 31 -11.53 -2.34 13.42
N PRO A 32 -10.93 -2.22 12.23
CA PRO A 32 -9.50 -1.98 11.96
C PRO A 32 -9.08 -0.52 12.19
N GLU A 33 -7.82 -0.29 12.59
CA GLU A 33 -7.26 1.07 12.69
C GLU A 33 -7.11 1.71 11.30
N VAL A 34 -6.75 0.91 10.30
CA VAL A 34 -6.68 1.33 8.90
C VAL A 34 -7.77 0.61 8.12
N ASP A 35 -8.93 1.25 7.96
CA ASP A 35 -10.07 0.64 7.27
C ASP A 35 -9.92 0.57 5.75
N SER A 36 -10.82 -0.18 5.10
CA SER A 36 -10.76 -0.39 3.66
C SER A 36 -10.77 0.90 2.82
N PRO A 37 -11.55 1.96 3.11
CA PRO A 37 -11.38 3.24 2.42
C PRO A 37 -9.97 3.82 2.50
N VAL A 38 -9.32 3.84 3.67
CA VAL A 38 -7.92 4.31 3.77
C VAL A 38 -7.00 3.42 2.94
N VAL A 39 -7.18 2.11 3.03
CA VAL A 39 -6.37 1.14 2.29
C VAL A 39 -6.48 1.37 0.78
N ILE A 40 -7.66 1.68 0.25
CA ILE A 40 -7.83 2.02 -1.18
C ILE A 40 -7.07 3.29 -1.54
N CYS A 41 -7.15 4.36 -0.76
CA CYS A 41 -6.38 5.58 -1.02
C CYS A 41 -4.87 5.30 -1.02
N VAL A 42 -4.40 4.51 -0.06
CA VAL A 42 -3.00 4.07 0.02
C VAL A 42 -2.59 3.30 -1.24
N ILE A 43 -3.41 2.33 -1.68
CA ILE A 43 -3.13 1.56 -2.90
C ILE A 43 -2.99 2.49 -4.10
N LEU A 44 -3.96 3.38 -4.33
CA LEU A 44 -3.94 4.31 -5.46
C LEU A 44 -2.70 5.22 -5.42
N ARG A 45 -2.31 5.69 -4.24
CA ARG A 45 -1.10 6.50 -4.05
C ARG A 45 0.17 5.71 -4.40
N VAL A 46 0.29 4.47 -3.92
CA VAL A 46 1.44 3.61 -4.18
C VAL A 46 1.54 3.24 -5.65
N GLU A 47 0.44 2.86 -6.29
CA GLU A 47 0.37 2.55 -7.72
C GLU A 47 0.88 3.74 -8.56
N ALA A 48 0.48 4.96 -8.21
CA ALA A 48 0.95 6.18 -8.86
C ALA A 48 2.45 6.45 -8.66
N GLU A 49 3.01 6.16 -7.49
CA GLU A 49 4.42 6.41 -7.17
C GLU A 49 5.39 5.44 -7.87
N VAL A 50 5.02 4.17 -8.02
CA VAL A 50 5.93 3.15 -8.58
C VAL A 50 5.49 2.54 -9.90
N GLY A 51 4.34 2.95 -10.43
CA GLY A 51 3.83 2.51 -11.74
C GLY A 51 3.52 1.02 -11.78
N ILE A 52 2.86 0.50 -10.75
CA ILE A 52 2.37 -0.88 -10.67
C ILE A 52 0.84 -0.86 -10.51
N GLU A 53 0.21 -2.02 -10.71
CA GLU A 53 -1.18 -2.26 -10.33
C GLU A 53 -1.21 -3.36 -9.26
N LEU A 54 -1.79 -3.06 -8.10
CA LEU A 54 -1.98 -4.02 -7.02
C LEU A 54 -3.31 -4.75 -7.22
N PRO A 55 -3.35 -6.09 -7.12
CA PRO A 55 -4.59 -6.82 -7.27
C PRO A 55 -5.56 -6.50 -6.12
N VAL A 56 -6.86 -6.55 -6.39
CA VAL A 56 -7.93 -6.31 -5.39
C VAL A 56 -7.78 -7.23 -4.16
N GLY A 57 -7.21 -8.43 -4.34
CA GLY A 57 -6.91 -9.37 -3.25
C GLY A 57 -5.57 -9.14 -2.52
N ALA A 58 -4.86 -8.03 -2.80
CA ALA A 58 -3.58 -7.72 -2.17
C ALA A 58 -3.71 -7.34 -0.69
N VAL A 59 -4.93 -7.01 -0.24
CA VAL A 59 -5.20 -6.52 1.11
C VAL A 59 -6.28 -7.35 1.81
N PRO A 60 -6.18 -7.51 3.14
CA PRO A 60 -7.18 -8.24 3.91
C PRO A 60 -8.56 -7.57 3.83
N PRO A 61 -9.66 -8.35 3.86
CA PRO A 61 -11.01 -7.82 3.94
C PRO A 61 -11.17 -6.92 5.18
N GLY A 62 -11.74 -5.73 4.98
CA GLY A 62 -11.99 -4.77 6.06
C GLY A 62 -10.84 -3.80 6.34
N GLY A 63 -9.60 -4.15 5.98
CA GLY A 63 -8.41 -3.32 6.22
C GLY A 63 -7.45 -3.95 7.21
N PHE A 64 -6.58 -3.14 7.82
CA PHE A 64 -5.51 -3.59 8.71
C PHE A 64 -5.77 -3.18 10.16
N ASP A 65 -5.43 -4.10 11.06
CA ASP A 65 -5.55 -3.91 12.50
C ASP A 65 -4.73 -2.75 13.04
N ASP A 66 -3.58 -2.47 12.42
CA ASP A 66 -2.67 -1.38 12.78
C ASP A 66 -1.89 -0.87 11.54
N VAL A 67 -1.25 0.29 11.70
CA VAL A 67 -0.49 0.97 10.64
C VAL A 67 0.69 0.13 10.15
N GLU A 68 1.38 -0.59 11.04
CA GLU A 68 2.56 -1.37 10.67
C GLU A 68 2.17 -2.59 9.82
N ALA A 69 1.08 -3.27 10.16
CA ALA A 69 0.52 -4.36 9.37
C ALA A 69 0.15 -3.88 7.96
N CYS A 70 -0.43 -2.67 7.84
CA CYS A 70 -0.72 -2.03 6.56
C CYS A 70 0.56 -1.79 5.74
N VAL A 71 1.55 -1.12 6.34
CA VAL A 71 2.82 -0.81 5.70
C VAL A 71 3.52 -2.07 5.21
N GLN A 72 3.69 -3.08 6.07
CA GLN A 72 4.37 -4.32 5.73
C GLN A 72 3.62 -5.11 4.65
N GLY A 73 2.29 -5.21 4.75
CA GLY A 73 1.47 -5.92 3.77
C GLY A 73 1.56 -5.30 2.37
N ILE A 74 1.37 -3.98 2.28
CA ILE A 74 1.39 -3.27 1.01
C ILE A 74 2.82 -3.20 0.43
N LEU A 75 3.86 -3.00 1.24
CA LEU A 75 5.25 -3.07 0.79
C LEU A 75 5.61 -4.43 0.21
N ALA A 76 5.21 -5.52 0.88
CA ALA A 76 5.49 -6.87 0.42
C ALA A 76 4.83 -7.15 -0.94
N GLN A 77 3.57 -6.80 -1.11
CA GLN A 77 2.85 -6.97 -2.38
C GLN A 77 3.45 -6.07 -3.48
N SER A 78 3.71 -4.81 -3.18
CA SER A 78 4.29 -3.86 -4.13
C SER A 78 5.64 -4.32 -4.64
N ARG A 79 6.51 -4.81 -3.74
CA ARG A 79 7.81 -5.37 -4.10
C ARG A 79 7.68 -6.60 -4.99
N ARG A 80 6.73 -7.48 -4.69
CA ARG A 80 6.47 -8.69 -5.48
C ARG A 80 6.05 -8.33 -6.91
N ILE A 81 5.00 -7.52 -7.06
CA ILE A 81 4.49 -7.09 -8.37
C ILE A 81 5.54 -6.30 -9.16
N TRP A 82 6.27 -5.40 -8.49
CA TRP A 82 7.32 -4.64 -9.13
C TRP A 82 8.42 -5.54 -9.70
N ARG A 83 8.82 -6.60 -8.98
CA ARG A 83 9.81 -7.57 -9.47
C ARG A 83 9.28 -8.35 -10.67
N GLU A 84 8.04 -8.83 -10.61
CA GLU A 84 7.37 -9.55 -11.70
C GLU A 84 7.32 -8.70 -12.98
N MET A 85 6.95 -7.42 -12.87
CA MET A 85 6.93 -6.49 -14.00
C MET A 85 8.34 -6.27 -14.61
N GLN A 86 9.37 -6.15 -13.79
CA GLN A 86 10.75 -5.95 -14.28
C GLN A 86 11.28 -7.20 -14.99
N GLN A 87 10.88 -8.40 -14.56
CA GLN A 87 11.24 -9.65 -15.23
C GLN A 87 10.59 -9.73 -16.63
N GLN A 88 9.29 -9.44 -16.73
CA GLN A 88 8.56 -9.45 -18.00
C GLN A 88 9.12 -8.42 -19.01
N LYS A 89 9.49 -7.22 -18.54
CA LYS A 89 10.15 -6.20 -19.37
C LYS A 89 11.53 -6.63 -19.86
N GLY A 90 12.27 -7.43 -19.08
CA GLY A 90 13.56 -7.99 -19.50
C GLY A 90 13.43 -9.07 -20.58
N GLU A 91 12.40 -9.91 -20.48
CA GLU A 91 12.14 -11.00 -21.42
C GLU A 91 11.60 -10.52 -22.78
N THR A 92 10.87 -9.41 -22.82
CA THR A 92 10.27 -8.89 -24.08
C THR A 92 11.28 -8.19 -24.99
N VAL A 93 12.52 -7.97 -24.54
CA VAL A 93 13.60 -7.29 -25.29
C VAL A 93 14.74 -8.24 -25.68
N SER A 94 14.55 -9.56 -25.52
CA SER A 94 15.47 -10.60 -26.03
C SER A 94 14.87 -11.32 -27.23
#